data_AF-A0A9P8XQX3-F1
#
_entry.id   AF-A0A9P8XQX3-F1
#
_cell.length_a   1.000
_cell.length_b   1.000
_cell.length_c   1.000
_cell.angle_alpha   90.00
_cell.angle_beta   90.00
_cell.angle_gamma   90.00
#
_symmetry.space_group_name_H-M   'P 1'
#
loop_
_entity.id
_entity.type
_entity.pdbx_description
1 polymer ?
#
loop_
_entity_poly.entity_id
_entity_poly.type
_entity_poly.pdbx_seq_one_letter_code
_entity_poly.pdbx_strand_id
1 'polypeptide(L)'
;MDWRFHGALALPCSLSHGFRRLEDPTSTEYRELCQYLFGSNQPTHKMSFEIKDIYEVFVKTRARNAYDDWIQSREDRDTEERLLLWHGTRLSSLHGILDVGLQIRRRGVLYTGTIGGHHS
;
A
#
# COMPACT_ATOMS: atom_id res chain seq x y z
N MET A 1 16.16 1.09 -21.65
CA MET A 1 15.01 1.97 -21.34
C MET A 1 15.49 2.97 -20.30
N ASP A 2 15.58 4.23 -20.71
CA ASP A 2 16.27 5.33 -20.02
C ASP A 2 15.28 5.97 -19.03
N TRP A 3 15.51 5.80 -17.73
CA TRP A 3 14.64 6.32 -16.65
C TRP A 3 14.98 7.78 -16.35
N ARG A 4 14.60 8.71 -17.23
CA ARG A 4 14.84 10.14 -16.99
C ARG A 4 13.79 10.70 -16.05
N PHE A 5 14.22 10.94 -14.81
CA PHE A 5 13.49 11.73 -13.82
C PHE A 5 13.44 13.20 -14.26
N HIS A 6 12.26 13.71 -14.59
CA HIS A 6 12.01 15.15 -14.65
C HIS A 6 11.10 15.55 -13.49
N GLY A 7 11.67 16.30 -12.54
CA GLY A 7 10.96 16.88 -11.38
C GLY A 7 11.36 16.23 -10.05
N ALA A 8 12.12 16.96 -9.23
CA ALA A 8 12.62 16.59 -7.89
C ALA A 8 11.53 15.94 -7.00
N LEU A 9 11.76 14.87 -6.24
CA LEU A 9 12.90 14.49 -5.41
C LEU A 9 13.34 13.05 -5.74
N ALA A 10 14.63 12.86 -6.04
CA ALA A 10 15.21 11.53 -6.14
C ALA A 10 15.25 10.90 -4.74
N LEU A 11 14.23 10.10 -4.38
CA LEU A 11 14.42 9.11 -3.33
C LEU A 11 15.50 8.12 -3.81
N PRO A 12 16.45 7.73 -2.94
CA PRO A 12 17.60 6.95 -3.36
C PRO A 12 17.16 5.69 -4.10
N CYS A 13 17.90 5.34 -5.15
CA CYS A 13 17.75 4.12 -5.96
C CYS A 13 17.77 2.80 -5.15
N SER A 14 17.80 2.84 -3.81
CA SER A 14 17.89 1.71 -2.89
C SER A 14 16.55 1.09 -2.51
N LEU A 15 15.42 1.81 -2.58
CA LEU A 15 14.13 1.24 -2.18
C LEU A 15 13.71 0.12 -3.14
N SER A 16 13.27 -1.01 -2.59
CA SER A 16 12.70 -2.13 -3.38
C SER A 16 11.42 -1.76 -4.12
N HIS A 17 10.65 -0.81 -3.60
CA HIS A 17 9.42 -0.32 -4.23
C HIS A 17 9.64 1.05 -4.91
N GLY A 18 8.99 1.21 -6.06
CA GLY A 18 8.84 2.44 -6.79
C GLY A 18 7.44 2.98 -6.62
N PHE A 19 7.26 4.25 -6.98
CA PHE A 19 5.97 4.89 -6.96
C PHE A 19 5.85 5.84 -8.15
N ARG A 20 4.64 5.93 -8.69
CA ARG A 20 4.31 6.82 -9.81
C ARG A 20 3.04 7.57 -9.45
N ARG A 21 3.06 8.87 -9.64
CA ARG A 21 1.88 9.71 -9.38
C ARG A 21 0.78 9.37 -10.39
N LEU A 22 -0.46 9.30 -9.93
CA LEU A 22 -1.63 9.32 -10.82
C LEU A 22 -1.86 10.78 -11.21
N GLU A 23 -1.55 11.11 -12.47
CA GLU A 23 -1.57 12.51 -12.94
C GLU A 23 -2.96 12.99 -13.39
N ASP A 24 -3.84 12.06 -13.79
CA ASP A 24 -5.18 12.40 -14.30
C ASP A 24 -6.26 12.22 -13.22
N PRO A 25 -6.76 13.32 -12.61
CA PRO A 25 -7.82 13.26 -11.61
C PRO A 25 -9.19 12.91 -12.20
N THR A 26 -9.34 12.93 -13.53
CA THR A 26 -10.59 12.56 -14.20
C THR A 26 -10.69 11.07 -14.49
N SER A 27 -9.58 10.34 -14.36
CA SER A 27 -9.51 8.90 -14.55
C SER A 27 -10.44 8.15 -13.58
N THR A 28 -10.96 7.02 -14.05
CA THR A 28 -11.84 6.15 -13.25
C THR A 28 -11.16 5.71 -11.96
N GLU A 29 -9.91 5.25 -12.05
CA GLU A 29 -9.10 4.81 -10.91
C GLU A 29 -8.99 5.90 -9.84
N TYR A 30 -8.62 7.13 -10.23
CA TYR A 30 -8.49 8.24 -9.30
C TYR A 30 -9.80 8.54 -8.59
N ARG A 31 -10.90 8.60 -9.35
CA ARG A 31 -12.24 8.89 -8.82
C ARG A 31 -12.74 7.80 -7.87
N GLU A 32 -12.52 6.53 -8.20
CA GLU A 32 -12.91 5.40 -7.35
C GLU A 32 -12.11 5.37 -6.05
N LEU A 33 -10.80 5.65 -6.10
CA LEU A 33 -9.98 5.77 -4.90
C LEU A 33 -10.42 6.93 -4.01
N CYS A 34 -10.77 8.08 -4.60
CA CYS A 34 -11.34 9.21 -3.87
C CYS A 34 -12.66 8.81 -3.20
N GLN A 35 -13.56 8.19 -3.95
CA GLN A 35 -14.85 7.73 -3.44
C GLN A 35 -14.67 6.69 -2.33
N TYR A 36 -13.69 5.80 -2.45
CA TYR A 36 -13.39 4.81 -1.43
C TYR A 36 -12.89 5.47 -0.13
N LEU A 37 -12.02 6.49 -0.20
CA LEU A 37 -11.55 7.22 0.98
C LEU A 37 -12.71 7.94 1.69
N PHE A 38 -13.47 8.75 0.95
CA PHE A 38 -14.54 9.55 1.55
C PHE A 38 -15.73 8.70 1.98
N GLY A 39 -16.04 7.63 1.25
CA GLY A 39 -17.12 6.69 1.56
C GLY A 39 -16.81 5.76 2.74
N SER A 40 -15.53 5.57 3.09
CA SER A 40 -15.12 4.76 4.26
C SER A 40 -14.82 5.59 5.51
N ASN A 41 -15.01 6.92 5.47
CA ASN A 41 -14.83 7.78 6.63
C ASN A 41 -16.00 7.63 7.63
N GLN A 42 -15.73 6.98 8.76
CA GLN A 42 -16.73 6.79 9.80
C GLN A 42 -17.08 8.13 10.48
N PRO A 43 -18.37 8.49 10.63
CA PRO A 43 -18.80 9.76 11.23
C PRO A 43 -18.23 10.02 12.64
N THR A 44 -17.94 8.96 13.38
CA THR A 44 -17.40 9.02 14.74
C THR A 44 -15.95 9.53 14.79
N HIS A 45 -15.19 9.41 13.71
CA HIS A 45 -13.78 9.81 13.68
C HIS A 45 -13.57 11.33 13.60
N LYS A 46 -14.61 12.13 13.30
CA LYS A 46 -14.56 13.61 13.22
C LYS A 46 -13.33 14.15 12.45
N MET A 47 -12.91 13.44 11.41
CA MET A 47 -11.77 13.80 10.56
C MET A 47 -12.26 14.34 9.22
N SER A 48 -11.59 15.38 8.75
CA SER A 48 -11.68 15.85 7.36
C SER A 48 -10.39 15.51 6.63
N PHE A 49 -10.52 15.05 5.39
CA PHE A 49 -9.40 14.70 4.53
C PHE A 49 -9.39 15.61 3.32
N GLU A 50 -8.18 15.96 2.86
CA GLU A 50 -7.94 16.57 1.57
C GLU A 50 -6.93 15.68 0.84
N ILE A 51 -7.29 15.18 -0.34
CA ILE A 51 -6.38 14.37 -1.16
C ILE A 51 -5.43 15.33 -1.87
N LYS A 52 -4.14 15.28 -1.50
CA LYS A 52 -3.09 16.03 -2.19
C LYS A 52 -2.59 15.30 -3.42
N ASP A 53 -2.24 14.03 -3.24
CA ASP A 53 -1.63 13.19 -4.26
C ASP A 53 -2.02 11.74 -4.06
N ILE A 54 -2.14 11.01 -5.18
CA ILE A 54 -2.28 9.56 -5.20
C ILE A 54 -1.09 8.98 -5.96
N TYR A 55 -0.47 7.96 -5.39
CA TYR A 55 0.67 7.27 -5.97
C TYR A 55 0.35 5.79 -6.12
N GLU A 56 0.52 5.28 -7.34
CA GLU A 56 0.64 3.84 -7.58
C GLU A 56 1.98 3.38 -7.00
N VAL A 57 1.95 2.31 -6.21
CA VAL A 57 3.16 1.67 -5.65
C VAL A 57 3.40 0.36 -6.38
N PHE A 58 4.62 0.15 -6.85
CA PHE A 58 5.01 -1.06 -7.59
C PHE A 58 6.36 -1.58 -7.13
N VAL A 59 6.59 -2.89 -7.26
CA VAL A 59 7.88 -3.51 -6.96
C VAL A 59 8.86 -3.21 -8.11
N LYS A 60 10.04 -2.64 -7.83
CA LYS A 60 11.04 -2.31 -8.88
C LYS A 60 11.73 -3.54 -9.45
N THR A 61 11.94 -4.56 -8.62
CA THR A 61 12.63 -5.78 -9.02
C THR A 61 11.64 -6.76 -9.65
N ARG A 62 12.06 -7.49 -10.70
CA ARG A 62 11.36 -8.70 -11.18
C ARG A 62 11.44 -9.88 -10.18
N ALA A 63 11.72 -9.61 -8.91
CA ALA A 63 11.71 -10.64 -7.89
C ALA A 63 10.30 -11.24 -7.86
N ARG A 64 10.25 -12.57 -7.81
CA ARG A 64 9.02 -13.36 -7.77
C ARG A 64 8.15 -12.82 -6.64
N ASN A 65 7.01 -12.23 -7.00
CA ASN A 65 6.08 -11.68 -6.04
C ASN A 65 5.36 -12.85 -5.36
N ALA A 66 5.48 -12.97 -4.04
CA ALA A 66 4.80 -14.03 -3.29
C ALA A 66 3.28 -13.98 -3.48
N TYR A 67 2.73 -12.81 -3.83
CA TYR A 67 1.33 -12.67 -4.22
C TYR A 67 1.01 -13.36 -5.55
N ASP A 68 1.89 -13.29 -6.56
CA ASP A 68 1.68 -13.96 -7.85
C ASP A 68 1.68 -15.48 -7.66
N ASP A 69 2.59 -16.00 -6.84
CA ASP A 69 2.63 -17.41 -6.45
C ASP A 69 1.38 -17.84 -5.70
N TRP A 70 0.93 -17.01 -4.76
CA TRP A 70 -0.28 -17.27 -3.99
C TRP A 70 -1.52 -17.26 -4.89
N ILE A 71 -1.63 -16.31 -5.83
CA ILE A 71 -2.69 -16.27 -6.83
C ILE A 71 -2.68 -17.54 -7.68
N GLN A 72 -1.54 -17.91 -8.25
CA GLN A 72 -1.42 -19.08 -9.12
C GLN A 72 -1.77 -20.37 -8.35
N SER A 73 -1.39 -20.47 -7.08
CA SER A 73 -1.74 -21.61 -6.21
C SER A 73 -3.25 -21.72 -5.87
N ARG A 74 -4.03 -20.68 -6.18
CA ARG A 74 -5.45 -20.54 -5.86
C ARG A 74 -6.34 -20.35 -7.09
N GLU A 75 -5.88 -20.76 -8.27
CA GLU A 75 -6.65 -20.67 -9.54
C GLU A 75 -8.05 -21.29 -9.46
N ASP A 76 -8.29 -22.20 -8.51
CA ASP A 76 -9.57 -22.90 -8.29
C ASP A 76 -10.46 -22.29 -7.17
N ARG A 77 -10.09 -21.13 -6.61
CA ARG A 77 -10.87 -20.42 -5.58
C ARG A 77 -11.47 -19.15 -6.15
N ASP A 78 -12.74 -18.92 -5.83
CA ASP A 78 -13.49 -17.72 -6.22
C ASP A 78 -12.68 -16.44 -5.97
N THR A 79 -12.72 -15.54 -6.95
CA THR A 79 -12.10 -14.20 -6.90
C THR A 79 -12.64 -13.32 -5.76
N GLU A 80 -13.67 -13.76 -5.04
CA GLU A 80 -14.36 -13.04 -3.97
C GLU A 80 -13.50 -12.72 -2.73
N GLU A 81 -12.35 -13.37 -2.53
CA GLU A 81 -11.47 -13.10 -1.37
C GLU A 81 -10.43 -11.97 -1.61
N ARG A 82 -10.42 -11.33 -2.79
CA ARG A 82 -9.42 -10.29 -3.13
C ARG A 82 -9.97 -8.89 -2.84
N LEU A 83 -9.49 -8.28 -1.76
CA LEU A 83 -9.93 -6.95 -1.32
C LEU A 83 -8.77 -5.95 -1.31
N LEU A 84 -9.05 -4.73 -1.77
CA LEU A 84 -8.22 -3.56 -1.51
C LEU A 84 -8.61 -2.99 -0.14
N LEU A 85 -7.64 -2.88 0.79
CA LEU A 85 -7.89 -2.47 2.17
C LEU A 85 -6.96 -1.32 2.59
N TRP A 86 -7.44 -0.49 3.52
CA TRP A 86 -6.65 0.60 4.09
C TRP A 86 -5.62 0.10 5.12
N HIS A 87 -4.40 0.62 5.05
CA HIS A 87 -3.38 0.45 6.08
C HIS A 87 -2.77 1.81 6.46
N GLY A 88 -3.09 2.29 7.66
CA GLY A 88 -2.50 3.50 8.23
C GLY A 88 -1.21 3.20 8.99
N THR A 89 -0.18 4.01 8.80
CA THR A 89 1.11 3.89 9.51
C THR A 89 1.69 5.26 9.86
N ARG A 90 2.65 5.31 10.80
CA ARG A 90 3.37 6.55 11.09
C ARG A 90 4.29 6.90 9.91
N LEU A 91 4.47 8.18 9.63
CA LEU A 91 5.36 8.65 8.56
C LEU A 91 6.77 8.10 8.69
N SER A 92 7.31 8.01 9.91
CA SER A 92 8.62 7.42 10.19
C SER A 92 8.76 5.95 9.80
N SER A 93 7.64 5.22 9.72
CA SER A 93 7.60 3.79 9.37
C SER A 93 7.43 3.57 7.87
N LEU A 94 7.01 4.58 7.12
CA LEU A 94 6.72 4.45 5.69
C LEU A 94 7.95 4.04 4.89
N HIS A 95 9.14 4.57 5.22
CA HIS A 95 10.39 4.17 4.56
C HIS A 95 10.59 2.65 4.65
N GLY A 96 10.50 2.08 5.86
CA GLY A 96 10.70 0.63 6.05
C GLY A 96 9.70 -0.20 5.25
N ILE A 97 8.44 0.24 5.17
CA ILE A 97 7.41 -0.44 4.37
C ILE A 97 7.74 -0.36 2.87
N LEU A 98 8.20 0.78 2.36
CA LEU A 98 8.61 0.92 0.96
C LEU A 98 9.90 0.17 0.64
N ASP A 99 10.73 -0.13 1.64
CA ASP A 99 11.97 -0.87 1.46
C ASP A 99 11.75 -2.38 1.48
N VAL A 100 10.99 -2.91 2.46
CA VAL A 100 10.85 -4.36 2.70
C VAL A 100 9.42 -4.88 2.66
N GLY A 101 8.43 -4.04 2.36
CA GLY A 101 7.01 -4.38 2.39
C GLY A 101 6.40 -4.38 3.80
N LEU A 102 5.11 -4.71 3.90
CA LEU A 102 4.43 -4.88 5.19
C LEU A 102 4.98 -6.10 5.93
N GLN A 103 5.44 -5.89 7.16
CA GLN A 103 6.01 -6.94 8.00
C GLN A 103 5.06 -7.26 9.16
N ILE A 104 4.93 -8.55 9.46
CA ILE A 104 4.21 -9.00 10.66
C ILE A 104 5.00 -8.54 11.89
N ARG A 105 4.29 -8.17 12.95
CA ARG A 105 4.89 -7.75 14.22
C ARG A 105 5.91 -8.78 14.71
N ARG A 106 7.08 -8.31 15.15
CA ARG A 106 8.17 -9.16 15.66
C ARG A 106 7.71 -9.95 16.90
N ARG A 107 8.15 -11.22 16.98
CA ARG A 107 7.96 -12.08 18.16
C ARG A 107 8.62 -11.44 19.40
N GLY A 108 7.98 -11.54 20.56
CA GLY A 108 8.54 -11.10 21.85
C GLY A 108 8.24 -9.66 22.29
N VAL A 109 7.45 -8.90 21.53
CA VAL A 109 6.99 -7.55 21.93
C VAL A 109 5.63 -7.66 22.64
N LEU A 110 5.41 -6.86 23.69
CA LEU A 110 4.17 -6.83 24.48
C LEU A 110 2.90 -6.84 23.61
N TYR A 111 2.03 -7.84 23.79
CA TYR A 111 0.80 -8.01 23.01
C TYR A 111 -0.25 -6.91 23.23
N THR A 112 -0.08 -6.06 24.25
CA THR A 112 -0.90 -4.88 24.48
C THR A 112 -0.96 -3.99 23.23
N GLY A 113 -2.16 -3.67 22.76
CA GLY A 113 -2.41 -2.89 21.55
C GLY A 113 -2.56 -3.71 20.25
N THR A 114 -2.59 -5.04 20.31
CA THR A 114 -2.92 -5.91 19.16
C THR A 114 -4.24 -6.63 19.41
N ILE A 115 -5.25 -6.40 18.56
CA ILE A 115 -6.62 -6.91 18.73
C ILE A 115 -6.79 -8.35 18.22
N GLY A 116 -5.96 -8.79 17.26
CA GLY A 116 -5.96 -10.17 16.74
C GLY A 116 -4.59 -10.81 16.88
N GLY A 117 -4.14 -11.03 18.12
CA GLY A 117 -2.78 -11.47 18.45
C GLY A 117 -2.22 -12.62 17.58
N HIS A 118 -0.89 -12.66 17.43
CA HIS A 118 -0.21 -13.75 16.74
C HIS A 118 -0.09 -14.97 17.68
N HIS A 119 -1.06 -15.89 17.60
CA HIS A 119 -0.96 -17.21 18.22
C HIS A 119 -0.34 -18.18 17.22
N SER A 120 0.88 -18.60 17.48
CA SER A 120 1.52 -19.77 16.87
C SER A 120 2.18 -20.57 17.96
#